data_AF-A0A7Y4QVL6-F1
#
_entry.id   AF-A0A7Y4QVL6-F1
#
_cell.length_a   1.000
_cell.length_b   1.000
_cell.length_c   1.000
_cell.angle_alpha   90.00
_cell.angle_beta   90.00
_cell.angle_gamma   90.00
#
_symmetry.space_group_name_H-M   'P 1'
#
loop_
_entity.id
_entity.type
_entity.pdbx_description
1 polymer ?
#
loop_
_entity_poly.entity_id
_entity_poly.type
_entity_poly.pdbx_seq_one_letter_code
_entity_poly.pdbx_strand_id
1 'polypeptide(L)'
;MPVSNELFDVIRVMTRKEKSFFRRYFRLHSAGRDGSVMRLFEKLAEYSAANDNYEEDIIKLSVDEPTLRHFAVTKNNLYNLILKSLTEYRRENSNENKVKDLLEQHDILFSMSLLKQADGVLKKAKKIAAANDFFMEINAILNRERTLARYMLDAEGYSGVVERAHKEQTKNLERLKNLSEMNDLGSRITLLLQKYPTAKTRDEAGMKEMDDIFDNPLLSDESKMLSSITLKRFYNLNVVLNEWAGEYEASLKFAKKYADEVEKDVLLKKASLHEFIIGQYSVLTTSVRSGNMEIYETAYSKLADFHLRFQEATERDRLEASYILGLSVFSASADNYHPERGETMLIDADENIKKYERVLSIQQRIVWYFVIARFCFALANYVQAGKWLNRLIQLPNIDVSQDYQCYARIMNLVVAYESGNPDRIEHELRRAYYFLTKRNKVYKYEKIILEYIRQAFRVRSQREINEMLELMHRDLSAIFNDPFEKNAFDAFNVLPWLEGKIQMR
;
A
#
# COMPACT_ATOMS: atom_id res chain seq x y z
N MET A 1 4.10 -23.22 13.87
CA MET A 1 2.72 -23.61 13.55
C MET A 1 2.77 -24.93 12.80
N PRO A 2 1.77 -25.82 12.90
CA PRO A 2 1.81 -27.07 12.14
C PRO A 2 1.71 -26.75 10.64
N VAL A 3 2.58 -27.35 9.84
CA VAL A 3 2.70 -27.19 8.36
C VAL A 3 1.36 -27.36 7.61
N SER A 4 0.35 -27.96 8.26
CA SER A 4 -0.97 -28.22 7.71
C SER A 4 -1.78 -26.96 7.38
N ASN A 5 -1.76 -25.94 8.24
CA ASN A 5 -2.49 -24.69 7.99
C ASN A 5 -1.78 -23.88 6.90
N GLU A 6 -0.45 -23.83 6.95
CA GLU A 6 0.38 -23.12 5.98
C GLU A 6 0.21 -23.68 4.56
N LEU A 7 0.14 -25.00 4.41
CA LEU A 7 -0.10 -25.65 3.11
C LEU A 7 -1.47 -25.31 2.53
N PHE A 8 -2.51 -25.37 3.37
CA PHE A 8 -3.86 -24.99 2.96
C PHE A 8 -3.94 -23.53 2.53
N ASP A 9 -3.36 -22.63 3.32
CA ASP A 9 -3.35 -21.20 3.04
C ASP A 9 -2.64 -20.90 1.71
N VAL A 10 -1.49 -21.55 1.43
CA VAL A 10 -0.80 -21.42 0.14
C VAL A 10 -1.67 -21.91 -1.01
N ILE A 11 -2.27 -23.10 -0.92
CA ILE A 11 -3.11 -23.64 -2.00
C ILE A 11 -4.35 -22.76 -2.25
N ARG A 12 -4.94 -22.19 -1.19
CA ARG A 12 -6.10 -21.31 -1.31
C ARG A 12 -5.77 -20.07 -2.15
N VAL A 13 -4.65 -19.39 -1.86
CA VAL A 13 -4.29 -18.12 -2.51
C VAL A 13 -3.65 -18.28 -3.90
N MET A 14 -3.28 -19.50 -4.30
CA MET A 14 -2.76 -19.77 -5.64
C MET A 14 -3.80 -19.45 -6.73
N THR A 15 -3.36 -18.75 -7.77
CA THR A 15 -4.16 -18.46 -8.97
C THR A 15 -4.47 -19.74 -9.77
N ARG A 16 -5.50 -19.68 -10.63
CA ARG A 16 -5.83 -20.79 -11.54
C ARG A 16 -4.64 -21.19 -12.43
N LYS A 17 -3.85 -20.20 -12.88
CA LYS A 17 -2.65 -20.43 -13.70
C LYS A 17 -1.54 -21.12 -12.91
N GLU A 18 -1.30 -20.71 -11.66
CA GLU A 18 -0.33 -21.37 -10.77
C GLU A 18 -0.74 -22.81 -10.43
N LYS A 19 -2.03 -23.06 -10.13
CA LYS A 19 -2.55 -24.41 -9.90
C LYS A 19 -2.40 -25.30 -11.15
N SER A 20 -2.68 -24.75 -12.33
CA SER A 20 -2.47 -25.44 -13.61
C SER A 20 -0.99 -25.74 -13.86
N PHE A 21 -0.11 -24.76 -13.59
CA PHE A 21 1.33 -24.91 -13.72
C PHE A 21 1.85 -26.00 -12.76
N PHE A 22 1.41 -26.04 -11.51
CA PHE A 22 1.78 -27.09 -10.55
C PHE A 22 1.43 -28.49 -11.06
N ARG A 23 0.24 -28.68 -11.63
CA ARG A 23 -0.15 -29.98 -12.23
C ARG A 23 0.79 -30.41 -13.33
N ARG A 24 1.18 -29.48 -14.21
CA ARG A 24 2.16 -29.73 -15.28
C ARG A 24 3.55 -30.02 -14.71
N TYR A 25 4.01 -29.20 -13.76
CA TYR A 25 5.29 -29.35 -13.08
C TYR A 25 5.41 -30.72 -12.41
N PHE A 26 4.40 -31.15 -11.66
CA PHE A 26 4.39 -32.45 -11.02
C PHE A 26 4.46 -33.59 -12.04
N ARG A 27 3.69 -33.53 -13.13
CA ARG A 27 3.73 -34.55 -14.20
C ARG A 27 5.13 -34.69 -14.83
N LEU A 28 5.83 -33.58 -15.01
CA LEU A 28 7.18 -33.57 -15.59
C LEU A 28 8.25 -34.08 -14.61
N HIS A 29 8.19 -33.68 -13.34
CA HIS A 29 9.26 -33.94 -12.36
C HIS A 29 9.01 -35.16 -11.45
N SER A 30 7.80 -35.70 -11.44
CA SER A 30 7.41 -36.83 -10.59
C SER A 30 6.88 -38.03 -11.38
N ALA A 31 7.21 -38.12 -12.68
CA ALA A 31 6.90 -39.29 -13.50
C ALA A 31 7.42 -40.57 -12.83
N GLY A 32 6.51 -41.52 -12.55
CA GLY A 32 6.82 -42.80 -11.88
C GLY A 32 6.79 -42.79 -10.35
N ARG A 33 6.49 -41.67 -9.68
CA ARG A 33 6.28 -41.63 -8.22
C ARG A 33 4.83 -41.92 -7.84
N ASP A 34 4.60 -42.37 -6.61
CA ASP A 34 3.25 -42.51 -6.04
C ASP A 34 2.48 -41.18 -6.14
N GLY A 35 1.27 -41.25 -6.71
CA GLY A 35 0.40 -40.12 -6.95
C GLY A 35 -0.24 -39.52 -5.68
N SER A 36 0.09 -40.02 -4.48
CA SER A 36 -0.45 -39.54 -3.19
C SER A 36 -0.32 -38.03 -3.01
N VAL A 37 0.82 -37.45 -3.41
CA VAL A 37 1.03 -35.99 -3.37
C VAL A 37 0.05 -35.23 -4.26
N MET A 38 -0.18 -35.71 -5.49
CA MET A 38 -1.11 -35.07 -6.42
C MET A 38 -2.56 -35.25 -5.97
N ARG A 39 -2.93 -36.43 -5.45
CA ARG A 39 -4.26 -36.67 -4.89
C ARG A 39 -4.55 -35.73 -3.72
N LEU A 40 -3.58 -35.57 -2.81
CA LEU A 40 -3.69 -34.61 -1.71
C LEU A 40 -3.83 -33.17 -2.20
N PHE A 41 -3.06 -32.77 -3.23
CA PHE A 41 -3.19 -31.45 -3.84
C PHE A 41 -4.58 -31.19 -4.39
N GLU A 42 -5.14 -32.11 -5.18
CA GLU A 42 -6.47 -31.94 -5.76
C GLU A 42 -7.54 -31.84 -4.67
N LYS A 43 -7.44 -32.66 -3.61
CA LYS A 43 -8.38 -32.61 -2.47
C LYS A 43 -8.29 -31.30 -1.70
N LEU A 44 -7.09 -30.80 -1.42
CA LEU A 44 -6.92 -29.50 -0.78
C LEU A 44 -7.36 -28.36 -1.70
N ALA A 45 -7.11 -28.45 -3.01
CA ALA A 45 -7.54 -27.45 -3.98
C ALA A 45 -9.07 -27.38 -4.08
N GLU A 46 -9.74 -28.52 -4.13
CA GLU A 46 -11.20 -28.66 -4.09
C GLU A 46 -11.77 -28.09 -2.78
N TYR A 47 -11.24 -28.52 -1.62
CA TYR A 47 -11.69 -28.06 -0.32
C TYR A 47 -11.49 -26.55 -0.11
N SER A 48 -10.34 -26.01 -0.51
CA SER A 48 -10.03 -24.57 -0.43
C SER A 48 -10.91 -23.68 -1.30
N ALA A 49 -11.59 -24.24 -2.31
CA ALA A 49 -12.50 -23.48 -3.15
C ALA A 49 -13.85 -23.21 -2.47
N ALA A 50 -14.21 -24.03 -1.47
CA ALA A 50 -15.48 -23.95 -0.75
C ALA A 50 -15.35 -23.55 0.72
N ASN A 51 -14.13 -23.55 1.28
CA ASN A 51 -13.91 -23.36 2.71
C ASN A 51 -12.81 -22.34 2.98
N ASP A 52 -13.01 -21.55 4.04
CA ASP A 52 -12.09 -20.52 4.50
C ASP A 52 -11.12 -21.01 5.58
N ASN A 53 -11.43 -22.12 6.24
CA ASN A 53 -10.66 -22.66 7.34
C ASN A 53 -10.21 -24.08 7.02
N TYR A 54 -9.07 -24.48 7.58
CA TYR A 54 -8.53 -25.82 7.41
C TYR A 54 -9.07 -26.77 8.49
N GLU A 55 -9.72 -27.85 8.07
CA GLU A 55 -10.13 -28.95 8.96
C GLU A 55 -9.42 -30.25 8.57
N GLU A 56 -8.42 -30.66 9.36
CA GLU A 56 -7.56 -31.80 9.02
C GLU A 56 -8.33 -33.12 8.90
N ASP A 57 -9.33 -33.34 9.76
CA ASP A 57 -10.07 -34.60 9.80
C ASP A 57 -10.93 -34.79 8.54
N ILE A 58 -11.53 -33.72 8.01
CA ILE A 58 -12.24 -33.76 6.73
C ILE A 58 -11.31 -34.17 5.60
N ILE A 59 -10.09 -33.59 5.55
CA ILE A 59 -9.12 -33.92 4.51
C ILE A 59 -8.65 -35.37 4.65
N LYS A 60 -8.37 -35.85 5.86
CA LYS A 60 -7.99 -37.24 6.12
C LYS A 60 -9.06 -38.24 5.66
N LEU A 61 -10.34 -37.92 5.86
CA LEU A 61 -11.45 -38.75 5.39
C LEU A 61 -11.59 -38.77 3.86
N SER A 62 -11.02 -37.77 3.18
CA SER A 62 -11.13 -37.60 1.71
C SER A 62 -9.99 -38.24 0.91
N VAL A 63 -8.95 -38.77 1.57
CA VAL A 63 -7.76 -39.35 0.92
C VAL A 63 -7.71 -40.87 1.06
N ASP A 64 -6.97 -41.53 0.16
CA ASP A 64 -6.77 -42.99 0.15
C ASP A 64 -5.86 -43.48 1.29
N GLU A 65 -5.98 -44.75 1.68
CA GLU A 65 -5.22 -45.37 2.78
C GLU A 65 -3.70 -45.16 2.70
N PRO A 66 -3.04 -45.30 1.51
CA PRO A 66 -1.61 -45.04 1.40
C PRO A 66 -1.24 -43.58 1.72
N THR A 67 -2.05 -42.62 1.25
CA THR A 67 -1.87 -41.19 1.53
C THR A 67 -2.12 -40.88 3.00
N LEU A 68 -3.12 -41.50 3.62
CA LEU A 68 -3.46 -41.35 5.02
C LEU A 68 -2.34 -41.87 5.94
N ARG A 69 -1.79 -43.05 5.62
CA ARG A 69 -0.70 -43.67 6.38
C ARG A 69 0.56 -42.79 6.45
N HIS A 70 0.84 -42.04 5.39
CA HIS A 70 1.99 -41.13 5.30
C HIS A 70 1.61 -39.65 5.29
N PHE A 71 0.43 -39.29 5.81
CA PHE A 71 -0.19 -37.98 5.61
C PHE A 71 0.71 -36.79 5.97
N ALA A 72 1.40 -36.84 7.11
CA ALA A 72 2.32 -35.77 7.53
C ALA A 72 3.50 -35.59 6.56
N VAL A 73 4.06 -36.70 6.08
CA VAL A 73 5.17 -36.70 5.10
C VAL A 73 4.69 -36.20 3.75
N THR A 74 3.52 -36.67 3.30
CA THR A 74 2.90 -36.24 2.05
C THR A 74 2.58 -34.75 2.07
N LYS A 75 2.10 -34.19 3.19
CA LYS A 75 1.89 -32.74 3.38
C LYS A 75 3.20 -31.96 3.21
N ASN A 76 4.26 -32.35 3.92
CA ASN A 76 5.55 -31.66 3.83
C ASN A 76 6.14 -31.72 2.41
N ASN A 77 6.02 -32.89 1.76
CA ASN A 77 6.46 -33.06 0.37
C ASN A 77 5.66 -32.20 -0.60
N LEU A 78 4.33 -32.15 -0.43
CA LEU A 78 3.45 -31.32 -1.25
C LEU A 78 3.79 -29.84 -1.09
N TYR A 79 3.94 -29.35 0.14
CA TYR A 79 4.32 -27.97 0.42
C TYR A 79 5.62 -27.58 -0.29
N ASN A 80 6.68 -28.38 -0.11
CA ASN A 80 7.97 -28.13 -0.74
C ASN A 80 7.91 -28.19 -2.28
N LEU A 81 7.12 -29.10 -2.84
CA LEU A 81 6.92 -29.19 -4.30
C LEU A 81 6.13 -28.01 -4.85
N ILE A 82 5.12 -27.52 -4.13
CA ILE A 82 4.39 -26.30 -4.50
C ILE A 82 5.36 -25.12 -4.50
N LEU A 83 6.17 -24.93 -3.45
CA LEU A 83 7.13 -23.82 -3.40
C LEU A 83 8.15 -23.88 -4.56
N LYS A 84 8.67 -25.08 -4.87
CA LYS A 84 9.55 -25.26 -6.05
C LYS A 84 8.83 -24.91 -7.35
N SER A 85 7.62 -25.42 -7.53
CA SER A 85 6.81 -25.13 -8.71
C SER A 85 6.49 -23.65 -8.86
N LEU A 86 6.15 -22.96 -7.78
CA LEU A 86 5.87 -21.51 -7.80
C LEU A 86 7.14 -20.70 -8.07
N THR A 87 8.29 -21.16 -7.58
CA THR A 87 9.59 -20.56 -7.89
C THR A 87 9.89 -20.64 -9.38
N GLU A 88 9.73 -21.81 -10.00
CA GLU A 88 9.89 -21.99 -11.46
C GLU A 88 8.87 -21.17 -12.26
N TYR A 89 7.61 -21.14 -11.82
CA TYR A 89 6.58 -20.30 -12.45
C TYR A 89 6.97 -18.81 -12.43
N ARG A 90 7.51 -18.32 -11.32
CA ARG A 90 7.97 -16.92 -11.19
C ARG A 90 9.25 -16.66 -11.99
N ARG A 91 10.15 -17.65 -12.10
CA ARG A 91 11.35 -17.56 -12.96
C ARG A 91 10.98 -17.31 -14.42
N GLU A 92 10.01 -18.04 -14.96
CA GLU A 92 9.53 -17.85 -16.35
C GLU A 92 8.94 -16.44 -16.60
N ASN A 93 8.40 -15.81 -15.56
CA ASN A 93 7.63 -14.56 -15.67
C ASN A 93 8.38 -13.29 -15.24
N SER A 94 9.59 -13.39 -14.68
CA SER A 94 10.38 -12.24 -14.22
C SER A 94 11.58 -11.96 -15.14
N ASN A 95 11.70 -10.72 -15.61
CA ASN A 95 12.87 -10.30 -16.39
C ASN A 95 14.16 -10.36 -15.56
N GLU A 96 14.08 -10.13 -14.26
CA GLU A 96 15.24 -10.21 -13.35
C GLU A 96 15.75 -11.65 -13.26
N ASN A 97 14.83 -12.61 -13.08
CA ASN A 97 15.18 -14.04 -13.06
C ASN A 97 15.72 -14.50 -14.41
N LYS A 98 15.13 -14.05 -15.54
CA LYS A 98 15.68 -14.33 -16.87
C LYS A 98 17.12 -13.85 -17.02
N VAL A 99 17.47 -12.68 -16.48
CA VAL A 99 18.86 -12.19 -16.50
C VAL A 99 19.76 -13.07 -15.65
N LYS A 100 19.33 -13.49 -14.46
CA LYS A 100 20.08 -14.42 -13.59
C LYS A 100 20.31 -15.77 -14.27
N ASP A 101 19.28 -16.35 -14.89
CA ASP A 101 19.38 -17.60 -15.64
C ASP A 101 20.35 -17.48 -16.83
N LEU A 102 20.32 -16.35 -17.55
CA LEU A 102 21.27 -16.09 -18.65
C LEU A 102 22.71 -15.95 -18.11
N LEU A 103 22.90 -15.36 -16.94
CA LEU A 103 24.23 -15.28 -16.31
C LEU A 103 24.74 -16.66 -15.89
N GLU A 104 23.89 -17.52 -15.35
CA GLU A 104 24.22 -18.91 -15.04
C GLU A 104 24.56 -19.71 -16.31
N GLN A 105 23.74 -19.56 -17.37
CA GLN A 105 24.01 -20.17 -18.67
C GLN A 105 25.35 -19.68 -19.27
N HIS A 106 25.66 -18.40 -19.15
CA HIS A 106 26.96 -17.86 -19.54
C HIS A 106 28.09 -18.58 -18.81
N ASP A 107 28.00 -18.72 -17.48
CA ASP A 107 29.05 -19.33 -16.67
C ASP A 107 29.24 -20.84 -17.01
N ILE A 108 28.14 -21.54 -17.31
CA ILE A 108 28.17 -22.94 -17.81
C ILE A 108 28.87 -23.00 -19.17
N LEU A 109 28.45 -22.21 -20.14
CA LEU A 109 29.03 -22.19 -21.50
C LEU A 109 30.51 -21.78 -21.48
N PHE A 110 30.86 -20.82 -20.63
CA PHE A 110 32.23 -20.38 -20.43
C PHE A 110 33.10 -21.51 -19.86
N SER A 111 32.61 -22.23 -18.84
CA SER A 111 33.37 -23.36 -18.26
C SER A 111 33.58 -24.51 -19.25
N MET A 112 32.66 -24.69 -20.21
CA MET A 112 32.79 -25.63 -21.32
C MET A 112 33.64 -25.09 -22.50
N SER A 113 34.30 -23.94 -22.36
CA SER A 113 35.06 -23.26 -23.42
C SER A 113 34.24 -22.89 -24.68
N LEU A 114 32.91 -22.83 -24.57
CA LEU A 114 32.02 -22.41 -25.65
C LEU A 114 31.86 -20.88 -25.68
N LEU A 115 32.97 -20.18 -25.93
CA LEU A 115 33.09 -18.73 -25.71
C LEU A 115 32.14 -17.88 -26.57
N LYS A 116 31.92 -18.26 -27.85
CA LYS A 116 30.98 -17.54 -28.74
C LYS A 116 29.53 -17.65 -28.26
N GLN A 117 29.15 -18.80 -27.74
CA GLN A 117 27.82 -19.05 -27.19
C GLN A 117 27.64 -18.29 -25.87
N ALA A 118 28.67 -18.30 -25.01
CA ALA A 118 28.70 -17.51 -23.77
C ALA A 118 28.51 -16.01 -24.07
N ASP A 119 29.21 -15.45 -25.06
CA ASP A 119 29.06 -14.05 -25.52
C ASP A 119 27.61 -13.75 -25.96
N GLY A 120 27.03 -14.64 -26.76
CA GLY A 120 25.66 -14.49 -27.26
C GLY A 120 24.61 -14.44 -26.15
N VAL A 121 24.76 -15.27 -25.11
CA VAL A 121 23.88 -15.28 -23.93
C VAL A 121 24.10 -14.01 -23.09
N LEU A 122 25.35 -13.59 -22.91
CA LEU A 122 25.69 -12.39 -22.13
C LEU A 122 25.13 -11.10 -22.77
N LYS A 123 25.18 -10.99 -24.10
CA LYS A 123 24.57 -9.88 -24.85
C LYS A 123 23.06 -9.81 -24.67
N LYS A 124 22.37 -10.97 -24.63
CA LYS A 124 20.93 -11.04 -24.33
C LYS A 124 20.65 -10.56 -22.91
N ALA A 125 21.44 -11.02 -21.93
CA ALA A 125 21.33 -10.59 -20.54
C ALA A 125 21.49 -9.06 -20.42
N LYS A 126 22.49 -8.49 -21.09
CA LYS A 126 22.76 -7.04 -21.10
C LYS A 126 21.59 -6.23 -21.65
N LYS A 127 20.99 -6.69 -22.76
CA LYS A 127 19.81 -6.02 -23.36
C LYS A 127 18.62 -6.00 -22.41
N ILE A 128 18.34 -7.13 -21.75
CA ILE A 128 17.23 -7.21 -20.79
C ILE A 128 17.54 -6.35 -19.56
N ALA A 129 18.73 -6.47 -18.99
CA ALA A 129 19.14 -5.72 -17.80
C ALA A 129 19.09 -4.20 -18.03
N ALA A 130 19.62 -3.71 -19.15
CA ALA A 130 19.59 -2.29 -19.50
C ALA A 130 18.17 -1.77 -19.73
N ALA A 131 17.27 -2.58 -20.29
CA ALA A 131 15.88 -2.19 -20.52
C ALA A 131 15.04 -2.13 -19.23
N ASN A 132 15.51 -2.72 -18.12
CA ASN A 132 14.77 -2.82 -16.85
C ASN A 132 15.51 -2.14 -15.68
N ASP A 133 16.57 -1.36 -15.94
CA ASP A 133 17.35 -0.67 -14.90
C ASP A 133 17.95 -1.61 -13.82
N PHE A 134 18.33 -2.84 -14.20
CA PHE A 134 18.95 -3.83 -13.30
C PHE A 134 20.44 -3.51 -13.07
N PHE A 135 20.72 -2.45 -12.32
CA PHE A 135 22.07 -1.88 -12.19
C PHE A 135 23.10 -2.88 -11.63
N MET A 136 22.71 -3.74 -10.69
CA MET A 136 23.63 -4.73 -10.10
C MET A 136 24.03 -5.79 -11.12
N GLU A 137 23.05 -6.30 -11.87
CA GLU A 137 23.23 -7.27 -12.94
C GLU A 137 24.06 -6.68 -14.09
N ILE A 138 23.84 -5.41 -14.45
CA ILE A 138 24.67 -4.71 -15.45
C ILE A 138 26.16 -4.75 -15.03
N ASN A 139 26.49 -4.45 -13.77
CA ASN A 139 27.87 -4.53 -13.29
C ASN A 139 28.42 -5.97 -13.36
N ALA A 140 27.62 -6.97 -12.99
CA ALA A 140 27.99 -8.37 -13.07
C ALA A 140 28.23 -8.84 -14.53
N ILE A 141 27.46 -8.31 -15.47
CA ILE A 141 27.58 -8.54 -16.91
C ILE A 141 28.88 -7.91 -17.44
N LEU A 142 29.15 -6.65 -17.13
CA LEU A 142 30.36 -5.94 -17.58
C LEU A 142 31.66 -6.63 -17.08
N ASN A 143 31.64 -7.21 -15.88
CA ASN A 143 32.75 -8.01 -15.37
C ASN A 143 32.98 -9.29 -16.18
N ARG A 144 31.90 -9.95 -16.59
CA ARG A 144 31.95 -11.14 -17.45
C ARG A 144 32.37 -10.80 -18.87
N GLU A 145 31.94 -9.67 -19.43
CA GLU A 145 32.37 -9.20 -20.75
C GLU A 145 33.90 -9.02 -20.80
N ARG A 146 34.48 -8.38 -19.77
CA ARG A 146 35.93 -8.25 -19.63
C ARG A 146 36.62 -9.61 -19.51
N THR A 147 36.06 -10.53 -18.73
CA THR A 147 36.63 -11.86 -18.56
C THR A 147 36.62 -12.65 -19.85
N LEU A 148 35.51 -12.65 -20.57
CA LEU A 148 35.33 -13.33 -21.83
C LEU A 148 36.26 -12.78 -22.92
N ALA A 149 36.37 -11.46 -23.00
CA ALA A 149 37.24 -10.78 -23.97
C ALA A 149 38.72 -11.19 -23.85
N ARG A 150 39.23 -11.47 -22.63
CA ARG A 150 40.60 -11.97 -22.43
C ARG A 150 40.91 -13.27 -23.17
N TYR A 151 39.90 -14.11 -23.42
CA TYR A 151 40.06 -15.40 -24.09
C TYR A 151 39.69 -15.35 -25.57
N MET A 152 39.02 -14.30 -26.03
CA MET A 152 38.47 -14.21 -27.39
C MET A 152 39.18 -13.21 -28.29
N LEU A 153 39.84 -12.20 -27.72
CA LEU A 153 40.40 -11.07 -28.44
C LEU A 153 41.91 -10.95 -28.25
N ASP A 154 42.57 -10.28 -29.19
CA ASP A 154 43.95 -9.84 -29.04
C ASP A 154 44.06 -8.63 -28.07
N ALA A 155 45.27 -8.14 -27.86
CA ALA A 155 45.53 -7.06 -26.91
C ALA A 155 44.77 -5.76 -27.25
N GLU A 156 44.67 -5.42 -28.55
CA GLU A 156 43.98 -4.22 -29.00
C GLU A 156 42.46 -4.34 -28.81
N GLY A 157 41.87 -5.46 -29.25
CA GLY A 157 40.45 -5.75 -29.06
C GLY A 157 40.07 -5.84 -27.58
N TYR A 158 40.94 -6.45 -26.75
CA TYR A 158 40.74 -6.52 -25.31
C TYR A 158 40.75 -5.12 -24.66
N SER A 159 41.73 -4.28 -25.03
CA SER A 159 41.82 -2.89 -24.55
C SER A 159 40.53 -2.11 -24.82
N GLY A 160 39.98 -2.22 -26.03
CA GLY A 160 38.72 -1.56 -26.40
C GLY A 160 37.51 -2.05 -25.60
N VAL A 161 37.47 -3.33 -25.20
CA VAL A 161 36.42 -3.84 -24.29
C VAL A 161 36.61 -3.29 -22.89
N VAL A 162 37.83 -3.26 -22.36
CA VAL A 162 38.13 -2.76 -21.01
C VAL A 162 37.73 -1.30 -20.86
N GLU A 163 38.11 -0.44 -21.80
CA GLU A 163 37.78 0.99 -21.76
C GLU A 163 36.27 1.22 -21.81
N ARG A 164 35.58 0.56 -22.76
CA ARG A 164 34.12 0.65 -22.89
C ARG A 164 33.40 0.16 -21.63
N ALA A 165 33.80 -1.01 -21.12
CA ALA A 165 33.20 -1.59 -19.93
C ALA A 165 33.42 -0.70 -18.69
N HIS A 166 34.60 -0.09 -18.55
CA HIS A 166 34.89 0.87 -17.48
C HIS A 166 34.00 2.11 -17.56
N LYS A 167 33.84 2.69 -18.75
CA LYS A 167 32.96 3.86 -18.97
C LYS A 167 31.50 3.53 -18.67
N GLU A 168 31.01 2.39 -19.17
CA GLU A 168 29.65 1.92 -18.89
C GLU A 168 29.45 1.63 -17.39
N GLN A 169 30.42 1.01 -16.73
CA GLN A 169 30.36 0.71 -15.29
C GLN A 169 30.31 2.00 -14.46
N THR A 170 31.11 3.00 -14.79
CA THR A 170 31.12 4.30 -14.10
C THR A 170 29.75 4.98 -14.18
N LYS A 171 29.17 5.07 -15.37
CA LYS A 171 27.82 5.63 -15.58
C LYS A 171 26.74 4.83 -14.82
N ASN A 172 26.89 3.51 -14.75
CA ASN A 172 25.94 2.66 -14.03
C ASN A 172 26.05 2.85 -12.50
N LEU A 173 27.26 3.08 -11.98
CA LEU A 173 27.47 3.43 -10.57
C LEU A 173 26.87 4.80 -10.21
N GLU A 174 26.95 5.79 -11.09
CA GLU A 174 26.27 7.09 -10.90
C GLU A 174 24.75 6.93 -10.79
N ARG A 175 24.15 6.11 -11.67
CA ARG A 175 22.72 5.78 -11.60
C ARG A 175 22.34 5.07 -10.30
N LEU A 176 23.17 4.13 -9.84
CA LEU A 176 22.95 3.41 -8.59
C LEU A 176 23.06 4.35 -7.38
N LYS A 177 24.01 5.30 -7.40
CA LYS A 177 24.12 6.34 -6.38
C LYS A 177 22.87 7.23 -6.35
N ASN A 178 22.43 7.72 -7.51
CA ASN A 178 21.19 8.50 -7.63
C ASN A 178 19.96 7.73 -7.12
N LEU A 179 19.87 6.43 -7.41
CA LEU A 179 18.82 5.56 -6.85
C LEU A 179 18.89 5.45 -5.33
N SER A 180 20.09 5.32 -4.77
CA SER A 180 20.31 5.23 -3.34
C SER A 180 19.92 6.52 -2.62
N GLU A 181 20.28 7.68 -3.16
CA GLU A 181 19.91 8.99 -2.61
C GLU A 181 18.38 9.19 -2.64
N MET A 182 17.71 8.82 -3.74
CA MET A 182 16.25 8.85 -3.83
C MET A 182 15.55 7.86 -2.88
N ASN A 183 16.16 6.70 -2.61
CA ASN A 183 15.67 5.74 -1.62
C ASN A 183 15.72 6.34 -0.21
N ASP A 184 16.83 6.99 0.13
CA ASP A 184 17.04 7.60 1.44
C ASP A 184 15.99 8.70 1.70
N LEU A 185 15.82 9.62 0.75
CA LEU A 185 14.80 10.67 0.81
C LEU A 185 13.40 10.08 0.99
N GLY A 186 13.04 9.08 0.18
CA GLY A 186 11.73 8.43 0.29
C GLY A 186 11.52 7.69 1.62
N SER A 187 12.58 7.10 2.18
CA SER A 187 12.52 6.41 3.47
C SER A 187 12.34 7.41 4.61
N ARG A 188 13.03 8.56 4.56
CA ARG A 188 12.88 9.66 5.53
C ARG A 188 11.47 10.25 5.49
N ILE A 189 10.92 10.52 4.31
CA ILE A 189 9.53 10.96 4.14
C ILE A 189 8.57 9.90 4.71
N THR A 190 8.78 8.62 4.41
CA THR A 190 7.92 7.54 4.93
C THR A 190 7.95 7.49 6.46
N LEU A 191 9.12 7.63 7.07
CA LEU A 191 9.27 7.66 8.52
C LEU A 191 8.54 8.86 9.13
N LEU A 192 8.67 10.04 8.53
CA LEU A 192 7.94 11.24 8.93
C LEU A 192 6.43 11.02 8.83
N LEU A 193 5.91 10.49 7.71
CA LEU A 193 4.49 10.21 7.55
C LEU A 193 3.98 9.13 8.52
N GLN A 194 4.81 8.14 8.90
CA GLN A 194 4.42 7.18 9.94
C GLN A 194 4.32 7.83 11.31
N LYS A 195 5.21 8.78 11.62
CA LYS A 195 5.19 9.55 12.86
C LYS A 195 4.08 10.59 12.88
N TYR A 196 3.74 11.15 11.71
CA TYR A 196 2.79 12.25 11.50
C TYR A 196 1.85 11.95 10.31
N PRO A 197 0.90 11.02 10.46
CA PRO A 197 0.11 10.47 9.34
C PRO A 197 -0.91 11.43 8.73
N THR A 198 -1.04 12.66 9.25
CA THR A 198 -1.87 13.71 8.63
C THR A 198 -1.11 14.63 7.68
N ALA A 199 0.17 14.35 7.40
CA ALA A 199 0.97 15.04 6.39
C ALA A 199 1.15 16.56 6.61
N LYS A 200 0.92 17.07 7.82
CA LYS A 200 1.65 18.19 8.41
C LYS A 200 2.06 17.75 9.82
N THR A 201 3.14 18.23 10.39
CA THR A 201 3.38 17.98 11.82
C THR A 201 2.76 19.11 12.63
N ARG A 202 2.34 18.84 13.87
CA ARG A 202 2.11 19.90 14.87
C ARG A 202 3.38 20.21 15.68
N ASP A 203 4.50 19.62 15.25
CA ASP A 203 5.77 19.53 15.95
C ASP A 203 6.83 20.22 15.09
N GLU A 204 7.39 21.32 15.59
CA GLU A 204 8.39 22.15 14.90
C GLU A 204 9.58 21.34 14.42
N ALA A 205 10.01 20.32 15.18
CA ALA A 205 11.12 19.46 14.80
C ALA A 205 10.82 18.65 13.53
N GLY A 206 9.58 18.14 13.42
CA GLY A 206 9.14 17.40 12.23
C GLY A 206 8.88 18.31 11.03
N MET A 207 8.47 19.56 11.25
CA MET A 207 8.36 20.55 10.16
C MET A 207 9.74 20.83 9.57
N LYS A 208 10.71 21.11 10.43
CA LYS A 208 12.10 21.36 10.00
C LYS A 208 12.71 20.17 9.26
N GLU A 209 12.48 18.95 9.73
CA GLU A 209 12.99 17.76 9.04
C GLU A 209 12.39 17.60 7.63
N MET A 210 11.12 17.97 7.46
CA MET A 210 10.46 17.97 6.15
C MET A 210 11.00 19.09 5.24
N ASP A 211 11.26 20.28 5.78
CA ASP A 211 11.87 21.39 5.05
C ASP A 211 13.30 21.03 4.59
N ASP A 212 14.10 20.40 5.45
CA ASP A 212 15.44 19.91 5.11
C ASP A 212 15.41 18.86 3.99
N ILE A 213 14.32 18.08 3.89
CA ILE A 213 14.10 17.14 2.78
C ILE A 213 13.71 17.92 1.52
N PHE A 214 12.79 18.88 1.64
CA PHE A 214 12.29 19.70 0.53
C PHE A 214 13.42 20.47 -0.17
N ASP A 215 14.37 21.00 0.60
CA ASP A 215 15.51 21.75 0.10
C ASP A 215 16.56 20.88 -0.63
N ASN A 216 16.38 19.56 -0.67
CA ASN A 216 17.30 18.68 -1.38
C ASN A 216 17.28 18.97 -2.90
N PRO A 217 18.44 19.26 -3.53
CA PRO A 217 18.50 19.60 -4.95
C PRO A 217 17.99 18.52 -5.91
N LEU A 218 17.89 17.26 -5.48
CA LEU A 218 17.34 16.17 -6.30
C LEU A 218 15.82 16.25 -6.43
N LEU A 219 15.12 16.88 -5.47
CA LEU A 219 13.66 16.96 -5.46
C LEU A 219 13.13 18.18 -6.23
N SER A 220 13.99 19.13 -6.57
CA SER A 220 13.67 20.37 -7.29
C SER A 220 13.93 20.31 -8.80
N ASP A 221 14.66 19.32 -9.31
CA ASP A 221 15.04 19.25 -10.73
C ASP A 221 14.95 17.82 -11.29
N GLU A 222 13.92 17.62 -12.11
CA GLU A 222 13.61 16.36 -12.81
C GLU A 222 14.80 15.88 -13.67
N SER A 223 15.60 16.80 -14.21
CA SER A 223 16.73 16.46 -15.11
C SER A 223 17.88 15.72 -14.41
N LYS A 224 17.91 15.74 -13.07
CA LYS A 224 18.89 15.01 -12.25
C LYS A 224 18.55 13.52 -12.08
N MET A 225 17.38 13.07 -12.54
CA MET A 225 16.99 11.67 -12.47
C MET A 225 17.65 10.88 -13.59
N LEU A 226 18.52 9.94 -13.22
CA LEU A 226 19.42 9.26 -14.17
C LEU A 226 18.83 7.96 -14.76
N SER A 227 17.62 7.58 -14.36
CA SER A 227 16.94 6.34 -14.73
C SER A 227 15.42 6.41 -14.62
N SER A 228 14.70 5.43 -15.19
CA SER A 228 13.22 5.39 -15.10
C SER A 228 12.77 5.25 -13.64
N ILE A 229 13.44 4.38 -12.89
CA ILE A 229 13.11 4.14 -11.48
C ILE A 229 13.32 5.38 -10.60
N THR A 230 14.35 6.20 -10.85
CA THR A 230 14.59 7.44 -10.10
C THR A 230 13.59 8.52 -10.48
N LEU A 231 13.22 8.61 -11.76
CA LEU A 231 12.19 9.52 -12.24
C LEU A 231 10.82 9.25 -11.61
N LYS A 232 10.39 7.98 -11.55
CA LYS A 232 9.12 7.62 -10.89
C LYS A 232 9.12 7.97 -9.40
N ARG A 233 10.25 7.75 -8.71
CA ARG A 233 10.40 8.15 -7.31
C ARG A 233 10.33 9.65 -7.13
N PHE A 234 10.99 10.40 -8.00
CA PHE A 234 10.93 11.86 -7.99
C PHE A 234 9.50 12.36 -8.10
N TYR A 235 8.69 11.81 -9.02
CA TYR A 235 7.28 12.17 -9.12
C TYR A 235 6.50 11.81 -7.86
N ASN A 236 6.63 10.58 -7.36
CA ASN A 236 5.91 10.14 -6.17
C ASN A 236 6.26 10.98 -4.91
N LEU A 237 7.54 11.32 -4.71
CA LEU A 237 7.95 12.17 -3.59
C LEU A 237 7.41 13.60 -3.76
N ASN A 238 7.41 14.12 -4.99
CA ASN A 238 6.83 15.43 -5.27
C ASN A 238 5.30 15.48 -5.06
N VAL A 239 4.57 14.37 -5.19
CA VAL A 239 3.16 14.32 -4.75
C VAL A 239 3.06 14.71 -3.29
N VAL A 240 3.77 13.98 -2.42
CA VAL A 240 3.74 14.18 -0.97
C VAL A 240 4.22 15.58 -0.57
N LEU A 241 5.32 16.05 -1.16
CA LEU A 241 5.90 17.37 -0.84
C LEU A 241 4.94 18.51 -1.20
N ASN A 242 4.26 18.43 -2.34
CA ASN A 242 3.30 19.46 -2.73
C ASN A 242 2.02 19.38 -1.88
N GLU A 243 1.56 18.19 -1.48
CA GLU A 243 0.45 18.07 -0.52
C GLU A 243 0.80 18.67 0.85
N TRP A 244 2.03 18.45 1.31
CA TRP A 244 2.55 19.05 2.53
C TRP A 244 2.52 20.58 2.48
N ALA A 245 2.99 21.15 1.36
CA ALA A 245 2.92 22.59 1.10
C ALA A 245 1.48 23.12 0.97
N GLY A 246 0.49 22.25 0.71
CA GLY A 246 -0.89 22.64 0.40
C GLY A 246 -1.11 23.01 -1.06
N GLU A 247 -0.14 22.71 -1.93
CA GLU A 247 -0.16 22.97 -3.37
C GLU A 247 -0.81 21.78 -4.12
N TYR A 248 -2.12 21.58 -3.92
CA TYR A 248 -2.82 20.37 -4.40
C TYR A 248 -2.85 20.24 -5.93
N GLU A 249 -2.88 21.34 -6.68
CA GLU A 249 -2.79 21.33 -8.15
C GLU A 249 -1.42 20.84 -8.65
N ALA A 250 -0.34 21.32 -8.02
CA ALA A 250 1.01 20.86 -8.33
C ALA A 250 1.17 19.38 -7.96
N SER A 251 0.61 18.97 -6.81
CA SER A 251 0.60 17.57 -6.39
C SER A 251 -0.13 16.67 -7.40
N LEU A 252 -1.32 17.07 -7.87
CA LEU A 252 -2.07 16.34 -8.89
C LEU A 252 -1.28 16.19 -10.20
N LYS A 253 -0.58 17.25 -10.63
CA LYS A 253 0.29 17.20 -11.82
C LYS A 253 1.36 16.10 -11.69
N PHE A 254 2.02 16.00 -10.53
CA PHE A 254 3.01 14.95 -10.28
C PHE A 254 2.38 13.57 -10.12
N ALA A 255 1.21 13.48 -9.50
CA ALA A 255 0.47 12.21 -9.35
C ALA A 255 0.13 11.61 -10.71
N LYS A 256 -0.31 12.44 -11.67
CA LYS A 256 -0.57 12.02 -13.06
C LYS A 256 0.70 11.53 -13.74
N LYS A 257 1.79 12.31 -13.68
CA LYS A 257 3.09 11.89 -14.23
C LYS A 257 3.56 10.55 -13.67
N TYR A 258 3.43 10.34 -12.36
CA TYR A 258 3.76 9.09 -11.71
C TYR A 258 2.87 7.94 -12.21
N ALA A 259 1.56 8.13 -12.19
CA ALA A 259 0.58 7.13 -12.62
C ALA A 259 0.78 6.71 -14.09
N ASP A 260 1.05 7.66 -14.98
CA ASP A 260 1.25 7.41 -16.40
C ASP A 260 2.54 6.59 -16.68
N GLU A 261 3.67 6.95 -16.05
CA GLU A 261 4.92 6.19 -16.21
C GLU A 261 4.81 4.79 -15.59
N VAL A 262 4.14 4.65 -14.44
CA VAL A 262 3.91 3.34 -13.83
C VAL A 262 3.00 2.47 -14.69
N GLU A 263 1.89 3.02 -15.22
CA GLU A 263 0.96 2.27 -16.06
C GLU A 263 1.66 1.71 -17.31
N LYS A 264 2.48 2.55 -17.97
CA LYS A 264 3.34 2.13 -19.08
C LYS A 264 4.30 1.00 -18.67
N ASP A 265 4.97 1.11 -17.54
CA ASP A 265 5.90 0.09 -17.06
C ASP A 265 5.19 -1.22 -16.67
N VAL A 266 4.00 -1.17 -16.10
CA VAL A 266 3.19 -2.37 -15.79
C VAL A 266 2.81 -3.10 -17.07
N LEU A 267 2.36 -2.38 -18.11
CA LEU A 267 2.05 -2.99 -19.41
C LEU A 267 3.28 -3.64 -20.06
N LEU A 268 4.47 -3.11 -19.79
CA LEU A 268 5.75 -3.67 -20.23
C LEU A 268 6.33 -4.74 -19.28
N LYS A 269 5.61 -5.11 -18.20
CA LYS A 269 6.06 -6.03 -17.14
C LYS A 269 7.37 -5.61 -16.46
N LYS A 270 7.54 -4.29 -16.27
CA LYS A 270 8.68 -3.64 -15.62
C LYS A 270 8.35 -3.07 -14.24
N ALA A 271 7.07 -2.91 -13.92
CA ALA A 271 6.57 -2.45 -12.63
C ALA A 271 5.56 -3.45 -12.05
N SER A 272 5.35 -3.35 -10.74
CA SER A 272 4.39 -4.16 -10.02
C SER A 272 2.96 -3.61 -10.13
N LEU A 273 1.95 -4.47 -9.98
CA LEU A 273 0.56 -4.01 -9.88
C LEU A 273 0.33 -3.14 -8.63
N HIS A 274 1.11 -3.36 -7.57
CA HIS A 274 1.13 -2.50 -6.39
C HIS A 274 1.48 -1.04 -6.75
N GLU A 275 2.54 -0.80 -7.53
CA GLU A 275 2.90 0.56 -7.98
C GLU A 275 1.74 1.21 -8.74
N PHE A 276 1.05 0.46 -9.60
CA PHE A 276 -0.11 0.97 -10.34
C PHE A 276 -1.23 1.40 -9.40
N ILE A 277 -1.56 0.57 -8.41
CA ILE A 277 -2.59 0.88 -7.41
C ILE A 277 -2.22 2.15 -6.64
N ILE A 278 -0.97 2.28 -6.19
CA ILE A 278 -0.48 3.48 -5.50
C ILE A 278 -0.53 4.71 -6.42
N GLY A 279 -0.17 4.58 -7.69
CA GLY A 279 -0.27 5.67 -8.66
C GLY A 279 -1.70 6.17 -8.84
N GLN A 280 -2.67 5.25 -8.99
CA GLN A 280 -4.08 5.64 -9.07
C GLN A 280 -4.57 6.24 -7.75
N TYR A 281 -4.15 5.72 -6.60
CA TYR A 281 -4.48 6.30 -5.29
C TYR A 281 -4.02 7.75 -5.16
N SER A 282 -2.78 8.05 -5.55
CA SER A 282 -2.25 9.41 -5.55
C SER A 282 -3.09 10.34 -6.42
N VAL A 283 -3.50 9.89 -7.62
CA VAL A 283 -4.37 10.69 -8.50
C VAL A 283 -5.75 10.90 -7.88
N LEU A 284 -6.37 9.86 -7.33
CA LEU A 284 -7.69 9.92 -6.69
C LEU A 284 -7.69 10.93 -5.53
N THR A 285 -6.77 10.78 -4.59
CA THR A 285 -6.69 11.64 -3.39
C THR A 285 -6.38 13.09 -3.71
N THR A 286 -5.41 13.35 -4.59
CA THR A 286 -5.07 14.71 -5.01
C THR A 286 -6.16 15.36 -5.86
N SER A 287 -6.93 14.57 -6.63
CA SER A 287 -8.07 15.08 -7.40
C SER A 287 -9.20 15.59 -6.50
N VAL A 288 -9.52 14.86 -5.42
CA VAL A 288 -10.51 15.31 -4.42
C VAL A 288 -10.05 16.62 -3.79
N ARG A 289 -8.78 16.69 -3.34
CA ARG A 289 -8.22 17.87 -2.65
C ARG A 289 -8.10 19.10 -3.54
N SER A 290 -7.85 18.91 -4.84
CA SER A 290 -7.80 20.00 -5.82
C SER A 290 -9.16 20.34 -6.43
N GLY A 291 -10.20 19.52 -6.20
CA GLY A 291 -11.53 19.69 -6.80
C GLY A 291 -11.63 19.21 -8.27
N ASN A 292 -10.61 18.55 -8.81
CA ASN A 292 -10.56 18.08 -10.20
C ASN A 292 -11.29 16.74 -10.40
N MET A 293 -12.62 16.77 -10.32
CA MET A 293 -13.46 15.57 -10.29
C MET A 293 -13.50 14.76 -11.60
N GLU A 294 -13.24 15.39 -12.75
CA GLU A 294 -13.11 14.66 -14.03
C GLU A 294 -11.89 13.70 -14.01
N ILE A 295 -10.78 14.16 -13.42
CA ILE A 295 -9.56 13.36 -13.28
C ILE A 295 -9.78 12.25 -12.25
N TYR A 296 -10.53 12.54 -11.18
CA TYR A 296 -10.97 11.53 -10.22
C TYR A 296 -11.73 10.39 -10.90
N GLU A 297 -12.76 10.70 -11.69
CA GLU A 297 -13.58 9.68 -12.36
C GLU A 297 -12.75 8.79 -13.29
N THR A 298 -11.79 9.40 -14.00
CA THR A 298 -10.87 8.65 -14.86
C THR A 298 -10.06 7.64 -14.03
N ALA A 299 -9.43 8.08 -12.94
CA ALA A 299 -8.64 7.18 -12.08
C ALA A 299 -9.52 6.14 -11.36
N TYR A 300 -10.73 6.52 -10.97
CA TYR A 300 -11.71 5.64 -10.35
C TYR A 300 -12.07 4.48 -11.27
N SER A 301 -12.41 4.74 -12.53
CA SER A 301 -12.71 3.69 -13.52
C SER A 301 -11.51 2.75 -13.71
N LYS A 302 -10.28 3.28 -13.78
CA LYS A 302 -9.07 2.44 -13.91
C LYS A 302 -8.93 1.45 -12.75
N LEU A 303 -9.26 1.85 -11.53
CA LEU A 303 -9.13 1.01 -10.35
C LEU A 303 -10.37 0.11 -10.10
N ALA A 304 -11.58 0.58 -10.43
CA ALA A 304 -12.80 -0.23 -10.39
C ALA A 304 -12.72 -1.42 -11.37
N ASP A 305 -12.17 -1.20 -12.56
CA ASP A 305 -11.97 -2.22 -13.59
C ASP A 305 -10.68 -3.04 -13.40
N PHE A 306 -9.97 -2.91 -12.26
CA PHE A 306 -8.66 -3.51 -12.04
C PHE A 306 -8.63 -5.02 -12.36
N HIS A 307 -9.66 -5.75 -11.94
CA HIS A 307 -9.77 -7.20 -12.17
C HIS A 307 -9.99 -7.58 -13.66
N LEU A 308 -10.61 -6.69 -14.44
CA LEU A 308 -10.78 -6.85 -15.89
C LEU A 308 -9.48 -6.54 -16.62
N ARG A 309 -8.75 -5.51 -16.15
CA ARG A 309 -7.50 -5.04 -16.73
C ARG A 309 -6.33 -5.99 -16.49
N PHE A 310 -6.26 -6.59 -15.30
CA PHE A 310 -5.15 -7.44 -14.87
C PHE A 310 -5.64 -8.82 -14.45
N GLN A 311 -5.91 -9.67 -15.43
CA GLN A 311 -6.43 -11.04 -15.20
C GLN A 311 -5.43 -11.93 -14.45
N GLU A 312 -4.14 -11.61 -14.52
CA GLU A 312 -3.04 -12.28 -13.82
C GLU A 312 -2.83 -11.79 -12.38
N ALA A 313 -3.56 -10.76 -11.93
CA ALA A 313 -3.45 -10.23 -10.58
C ALA A 313 -3.63 -11.34 -9.53
N THR A 314 -2.86 -11.28 -8.46
CA THR A 314 -3.05 -12.18 -7.31
C THR A 314 -4.29 -11.77 -6.52
N GLU A 315 -4.72 -12.63 -5.59
CA GLU A 315 -5.77 -12.26 -4.64
C GLU A 315 -5.36 -11.06 -3.79
N ARG A 316 -4.09 -11.00 -3.37
CA ARG A 316 -3.52 -9.85 -2.65
C ARG A 316 -3.66 -8.55 -3.44
N ASP A 317 -3.29 -8.56 -4.71
CA ASP A 317 -3.37 -7.36 -5.57
C ASP A 317 -4.83 -6.89 -5.72
N ARG A 318 -5.78 -7.83 -5.89
CA ARG A 318 -7.21 -7.50 -5.96
C ARG A 318 -7.75 -6.93 -4.66
N LEU A 319 -7.36 -7.50 -3.52
CA LEU A 319 -7.76 -6.99 -2.20
C LEU A 319 -7.16 -5.62 -1.94
N GLU A 320 -5.91 -5.39 -2.32
CA GLU A 320 -5.25 -4.09 -2.21
C GLU A 320 -5.92 -3.04 -3.10
N ALA A 321 -6.25 -3.35 -4.35
CA ALA A 321 -6.97 -2.45 -5.25
C ALA A 321 -8.37 -2.12 -4.71
N SER A 322 -9.10 -3.12 -4.23
CA SER A 322 -10.44 -2.96 -3.65
C SER A 322 -10.43 -2.15 -2.36
N TYR A 323 -9.41 -2.37 -1.50
CA TYR A 323 -9.12 -1.50 -0.37
C TYR A 323 -8.89 -0.08 -0.87
N ILE A 324 -7.84 0.20 -1.64
CA ILE A 324 -7.52 1.58 -2.06
C ILE A 324 -8.71 2.30 -2.72
N LEU A 325 -9.51 1.60 -3.52
CA LEU A 325 -10.74 2.14 -4.11
C LEU A 325 -11.78 2.53 -3.06
N GLY A 326 -12.06 1.68 -2.08
CA GLY A 326 -13.02 2.05 -1.03
C GLY A 326 -12.48 3.18 -0.14
N LEU A 327 -11.17 3.26 0.10
CA LEU A 327 -10.55 4.39 0.82
C LEU A 327 -10.87 5.70 0.09
N SER A 328 -10.66 5.74 -1.23
CA SER A 328 -10.90 6.94 -2.02
C SER A 328 -12.39 7.28 -2.09
N VAL A 329 -13.26 6.29 -2.30
CA VAL A 329 -14.72 6.48 -2.36
C VAL A 329 -15.25 7.02 -1.05
N PHE A 330 -14.98 6.37 0.09
CA PHE A 330 -15.48 6.85 1.38
C PHE A 330 -14.93 8.24 1.73
N SER A 331 -13.67 8.53 1.39
CA SER A 331 -13.10 9.86 1.62
C SER A 331 -13.81 10.92 0.78
N ALA A 332 -14.01 10.68 -0.53
CA ALA A 332 -14.66 11.63 -1.41
C ALA A 332 -16.15 11.81 -1.08
N SER A 333 -16.85 10.71 -0.77
CA SER A 333 -18.26 10.72 -0.36
C SER A 333 -18.48 11.45 0.97
N ALA A 334 -17.52 11.41 1.89
CA ALA A 334 -17.58 12.20 3.12
C ALA A 334 -17.53 13.71 2.85
N ASP A 335 -16.91 14.11 1.74
CA ASP A 335 -16.85 15.50 1.27
C ASP A 335 -18.00 15.80 0.27
N ASN A 336 -19.07 15.00 0.32
CA ASN A 336 -20.30 15.10 -0.49
C ASN A 336 -20.10 14.86 -2.00
N TYR A 337 -19.03 14.16 -2.39
CA TYR A 337 -18.79 13.76 -3.76
C TYR A 337 -19.22 12.30 -4.01
N HIS A 338 -20.23 12.09 -4.86
CA HIS A 338 -20.86 10.78 -5.10
C HIS A 338 -21.20 10.00 -3.81
N PRO A 339 -21.99 10.58 -2.88
CA PRO A 339 -22.36 9.92 -1.62
C PRO A 339 -23.02 8.56 -1.82
N GLU A 340 -23.76 8.36 -2.92
CA GLU A 340 -24.41 7.12 -3.28
C GLU A 340 -23.43 5.95 -3.49
N ARG A 341 -22.19 6.23 -3.94
CA ARG A 341 -21.14 5.21 -4.08
C ARG A 341 -20.64 4.76 -2.71
N GLY A 342 -20.44 5.71 -1.80
CA GLY A 342 -20.10 5.42 -0.41
C GLY A 342 -21.19 4.62 0.29
N GLU A 343 -22.47 5.00 0.12
CA GLU A 343 -23.61 4.26 0.68
C GLU A 343 -23.67 2.83 0.16
N THR A 344 -23.48 2.63 -1.15
CA THR A 344 -23.43 1.29 -1.77
C THR A 344 -22.31 0.45 -1.17
N MET A 345 -21.09 1.01 -1.05
CA MET A 345 -19.96 0.30 -0.45
C MET A 345 -20.13 0.03 1.04
N LEU A 346 -20.90 0.84 1.75
CA LEU A 346 -21.15 0.68 3.18
C LEU A 346 -21.97 -0.59 3.49
N ILE A 347 -22.86 -1.01 2.57
CA ILE A 347 -23.71 -2.21 2.73
C ILE A 347 -22.85 -3.45 3.02
N ASP A 348 -21.77 -3.64 2.26
CA ASP A 348 -20.89 -4.81 2.35
C ASP A 348 -19.64 -4.56 3.21
N ALA A 349 -19.51 -3.39 3.85
CA ALA A 349 -18.28 -2.99 4.53
C ALA A 349 -17.87 -3.95 5.67
N ASP A 350 -18.83 -4.50 6.41
CA ASP A 350 -18.60 -5.48 7.48
C ASP A 350 -18.11 -6.85 6.97
N GLU A 351 -18.48 -7.24 5.75
CA GLU A 351 -18.02 -8.49 5.16
C GLU A 351 -16.66 -8.31 4.49
N ASN A 352 -16.50 -7.21 3.76
CA ASN A 352 -15.26 -6.88 3.07
C ASN A 352 -14.11 -6.70 4.06
N ILE A 353 -14.35 -6.07 5.22
CA ILE A 353 -13.30 -5.92 6.23
C ILE A 353 -12.77 -7.27 6.74
N LYS A 354 -13.61 -8.29 6.92
CA LYS A 354 -13.16 -9.62 7.36
C LYS A 354 -12.18 -10.24 6.37
N LYS A 355 -12.38 -9.98 5.07
CA LYS A 355 -11.46 -10.40 3.99
C LYS A 355 -10.17 -9.60 4.06
N TYR A 356 -10.28 -8.28 4.22
CA TYR A 356 -9.13 -7.38 4.27
C TYR A 356 -8.26 -7.56 5.52
N GLU A 357 -8.84 -7.87 6.68
CA GLU A 357 -8.12 -8.11 7.94
C GLU A 357 -7.12 -9.27 7.86
N ARG A 358 -7.23 -10.16 6.88
CA ARG A 358 -6.22 -11.21 6.67
C ARG A 358 -4.95 -10.70 5.99
N VAL A 359 -5.04 -9.58 5.27
CA VAL A 359 -3.99 -9.11 4.35
C VAL A 359 -3.48 -7.71 4.73
N LEU A 360 -4.34 -6.87 5.30
CA LEU A 360 -4.00 -5.50 5.68
C LEU A 360 -3.24 -5.45 7.00
N SER A 361 -2.24 -4.57 7.03
CA SER A 361 -1.55 -4.14 8.24
C SER A 361 -2.52 -3.45 9.22
N ILE A 362 -2.12 -3.35 10.49
CA ILE A 362 -2.90 -2.64 11.52
C ILE A 362 -3.07 -1.16 11.13
N GLN A 363 -2.02 -0.55 10.56
CA GLN A 363 -2.01 0.82 10.04
C GLN A 363 -3.14 1.04 9.03
N GLN A 364 -3.23 0.14 8.03
CA GLN A 364 -4.25 0.23 6.98
C GLN A 364 -5.67 0.08 7.54
N ARG A 365 -5.86 -0.77 8.55
CA ARG A 365 -7.17 -0.92 9.23
C ARG A 365 -7.58 0.33 9.99
N ILE A 366 -6.63 0.99 10.68
CA ILE A 366 -6.90 2.25 11.40
C ILE A 366 -7.44 3.30 10.43
N VAL A 367 -6.75 3.52 9.31
CA VAL A 367 -7.17 4.51 8.30
C VAL A 367 -8.54 4.15 7.73
N TRP A 368 -8.79 2.87 7.45
CA TRP A 368 -10.06 2.40 6.92
C TRP A 368 -11.24 2.68 7.86
N TYR A 369 -11.12 2.25 9.12
CA TYR A 369 -12.18 2.46 10.11
C TYR A 369 -12.45 3.95 10.31
N PHE A 370 -11.40 4.77 10.30
CA PHE A 370 -11.53 6.21 10.43
C PHE A 370 -12.30 6.83 9.26
N VAL A 371 -11.93 6.49 8.04
CA VAL A 371 -12.56 7.06 6.83
C VAL A 371 -14.02 6.61 6.70
N ILE A 372 -14.35 5.35 7.01
CA ILE A 372 -15.75 4.90 7.05
C ILE A 372 -16.52 5.65 8.15
N ALA A 373 -15.93 5.79 9.35
CA ALA A 373 -16.57 6.53 10.43
C ALA A 373 -16.86 7.98 10.04
N ARG A 374 -15.91 8.66 9.40
CA ARG A 374 -16.07 10.02 8.86
C ARG A 374 -17.20 10.08 7.84
N PHE A 375 -17.27 9.12 6.92
CA PHE A 375 -18.35 9.05 5.95
C PHE A 375 -19.73 8.85 6.63
N CYS A 376 -19.84 7.89 7.55
CA CYS A 376 -21.09 7.69 8.31
C CYS A 376 -21.48 8.94 9.12
N PHE A 377 -20.50 9.67 9.66
CA PHE A 377 -20.73 10.93 10.35
C PHE A 377 -21.29 12.00 9.40
N ALA A 378 -20.73 12.13 8.19
CA ALA A 378 -21.20 13.06 7.17
C ALA A 378 -22.65 12.78 6.74
N LEU A 379 -23.08 11.51 6.74
CA LEU A 379 -24.47 11.10 6.51
C LEU A 379 -25.39 11.28 7.74
N ALA A 380 -24.89 11.86 8.85
CA ALA A 380 -25.56 11.89 10.15
C ALA A 380 -25.96 10.50 10.71
N ASN A 381 -25.34 9.42 10.21
CA ASN A 381 -25.53 8.06 10.72
C ASN A 381 -24.58 7.81 11.90
N TYR A 382 -24.86 8.46 13.03
CA TYR A 382 -24.02 8.44 14.22
C TYR A 382 -23.89 7.05 14.87
N VAL A 383 -24.88 6.17 14.68
CA VAL A 383 -24.84 4.79 15.16
C VAL A 383 -23.72 4.02 14.45
N GLN A 384 -23.68 4.05 13.12
CA GLN A 384 -22.61 3.38 12.36
C GLN A 384 -21.26 4.06 12.56
N ALA A 385 -21.22 5.40 12.60
CA ALA A 385 -19.98 6.13 12.88
C ALA A 385 -19.35 5.68 14.21
N GLY A 386 -20.15 5.62 15.29
CA GLY A 386 -19.70 5.14 16.59
C GLY A 386 -19.23 3.69 16.58
N LYS A 387 -19.87 2.80 15.81
CA LYS A 387 -19.44 1.40 15.66
C LYS A 387 -18.03 1.31 15.07
N TRP A 388 -17.76 2.03 13.99
CA TRP A 388 -16.44 2.02 13.33
C TRP A 388 -15.36 2.70 14.17
N LEU A 389 -15.69 3.81 14.85
CA LEU A 389 -14.77 4.47 15.79
C LEU A 389 -14.39 3.58 16.96
N ASN A 390 -15.35 2.84 17.53
CA ASN A 390 -15.06 1.91 18.61
C ASN A 390 -14.13 0.77 18.18
N ARG A 391 -14.29 0.24 16.95
CA ARG A 391 -13.35 -0.76 16.39
C ARG A 391 -11.93 -0.20 16.31
N LEU A 392 -11.77 1.03 15.79
CA LEU A 392 -10.48 1.71 15.73
C LEU A 392 -9.86 1.91 17.12
N ILE A 393 -10.66 2.42 18.06
CA ILE A 393 -10.22 2.72 19.43
C ILE A 393 -9.76 1.47 20.19
N GLN A 394 -10.30 0.30 19.84
CA GLN A 394 -10.00 -1.00 20.46
C GLN A 394 -8.83 -1.75 19.82
N LEU A 395 -8.30 -1.30 18.68
CA LEU A 395 -7.16 -1.96 18.02
C LEU A 395 -5.90 -1.96 18.93
N PRO A 396 -5.12 -3.06 18.92
CA PRO A 396 -3.84 -3.12 19.63
C PRO A 396 -2.79 -2.21 18.96
N ASN A 397 -1.71 -1.90 19.67
CA ASN A 397 -0.60 -1.05 19.22
C ASN A 397 -0.98 0.42 18.97
N ILE A 398 -1.46 1.07 20.04
CA ILE A 398 -1.91 2.46 20.07
C ILE A 398 -0.84 3.46 19.58
N ASP A 399 0.44 3.12 19.70
CA ASP A 399 1.54 4.00 19.32
C ASP A 399 1.71 4.10 17.80
N VAL A 400 1.13 3.15 17.05
CA VAL A 400 1.00 3.23 15.60
C VAL A 400 -0.15 4.17 15.26
N SER A 401 0.11 5.18 14.44
CA SER A 401 -0.90 6.13 13.97
C SER A 401 -1.65 6.86 15.09
N GLN A 402 -0.90 7.30 16.11
CA GLN A 402 -1.42 7.95 17.32
C GLN A 402 -2.37 9.12 17.03
N ASP A 403 -2.15 9.87 15.95
CA ASP A 403 -3.01 10.99 15.58
C ASP A 403 -4.43 10.51 15.18
N TYR A 404 -4.56 9.43 14.41
CA TYR A 404 -5.86 8.84 14.10
C TYR A 404 -6.59 8.34 15.38
N GLN A 405 -5.85 7.84 16.37
CA GLN A 405 -6.44 7.48 17.67
C GLN A 405 -6.94 8.71 18.44
N CYS A 406 -6.27 9.87 18.30
CA CYS A 406 -6.71 11.14 18.87
C CYS A 406 -7.98 11.64 18.16
N TYR A 407 -7.94 11.76 16.83
CA TYR A 407 -9.07 12.23 16.03
C TYR A 407 -10.29 11.32 16.15
N ALA A 408 -10.10 10.00 16.20
CA ALA A 408 -11.19 9.06 16.40
C ALA A 408 -11.91 9.28 17.74
N ARG A 409 -11.18 9.59 18.82
CA ARG A 409 -11.78 9.86 20.14
C ARG A 409 -12.51 11.19 20.17
N ILE A 410 -11.97 12.21 19.51
CA ILE A 410 -12.65 13.50 19.35
C ILE A 410 -13.94 13.33 18.54
N MET A 411 -13.88 12.65 17.40
CA MET A 411 -15.07 12.34 16.59
C MET A 411 -16.06 11.49 17.38
N ASN A 412 -15.60 10.49 18.15
CA ASN A 412 -16.48 9.64 18.96
C ASN A 412 -17.17 10.42 20.08
N LEU A 413 -16.52 11.46 20.60
CA LEU A 413 -17.09 12.38 21.57
C LEU A 413 -18.21 13.23 20.94
N VAL A 414 -18.03 13.73 19.72
CA VAL A 414 -19.09 14.44 18.97
C VAL A 414 -20.24 13.49 18.63
N VAL A 415 -19.94 12.26 18.20
CA VAL A 415 -20.94 11.19 17.99
C VAL A 415 -21.71 10.86 19.28
N ALA A 416 -21.03 10.86 20.43
CA ALA A 416 -21.68 10.65 21.71
C ALA A 416 -22.61 11.82 22.06
N TYR A 417 -22.19 13.06 21.79
CA TYR A 417 -23.04 14.25 21.95
C TYR A 417 -24.33 14.12 21.13
N GLU A 418 -24.23 13.71 19.87
CA GLU A 418 -25.38 13.49 18.99
C GLU A 418 -26.32 12.38 19.45
N SER A 419 -25.84 11.42 20.24
CA SER A 419 -26.69 10.37 20.78
C SER A 419 -27.63 10.85 21.90
N GLY A 420 -27.42 12.06 22.43
CA GLY A 420 -28.25 12.64 23.49
C GLY A 420 -28.20 11.90 24.83
N ASN A 421 -27.31 10.92 25.01
CA ASN A 421 -27.16 10.14 26.23
C ASN A 421 -26.07 10.76 27.14
N PRO A 422 -26.42 11.42 28.26
CA PRO A 422 -25.45 12.11 29.11
C PRO A 422 -24.37 11.20 29.67
N ASP A 423 -24.71 9.97 30.06
CA ASP A 423 -23.76 9.01 30.62
C ASP A 423 -22.69 8.61 29.59
N ARG A 424 -23.12 8.42 28.34
CA ARG A 424 -22.21 8.12 27.22
C ARG A 424 -21.29 9.30 26.93
N ILE A 425 -21.82 10.51 26.93
CA ILE A 425 -21.01 11.73 26.71
C ILE A 425 -19.97 11.85 27.83
N GLU A 426 -20.34 11.64 29.09
CA GLU A 426 -19.43 11.79 30.23
C GLU A 426 -18.33 10.72 30.19
N HIS A 427 -18.70 9.49 29.83
CA HIS A 427 -17.77 8.39 29.64
C HIS A 427 -16.75 8.68 28.53
N GLU A 428 -17.21 9.05 27.34
CA GLU A 428 -16.32 9.34 26.21
C GLU A 428 -15.48 10.61 26.44
N LEU A 429 -16.02 11.63 27.11
CA LEU A 429 -15.28 12.84 27.48
C LEU A 429 -14.09 12.50 28.38
N ARG A 430 -14.32 11.70 29.43
CA ARG A 430 -13.26 11.26 30.35
C ARG A 430 -12.19 10.46 29.62
N ARG A 431 -12.59 9.52 28.76
CA ARG A 431 -11.66 8.67 28.00
C ARG A 431 -10.84 9.46 26.98
N ALA A 432 -11.47 10.36 26.23
CA ALA A 432 -10.80 11.23 25.27
C ALA A 432 -9.81 12.16 25.99
N TYR A 433 -10.25 12.84 27.06
CA TYR A 433 -9.41 13.74 27.84
C TYR A 433 -8.18 13.01 28.43
N TYR A 434 -8.38 11.88 29.10
CA TYR A 434 -7.28 11.09 29.68
C TYR A 434 -6.28 10.65 28.59
N PHE A 435 -6.78 10.17 27.46
CA PHE A 435 -5.92 9.67 26.38
C PHE A 435 -5.05 10.78 25.77
N LEU A 436 -5.66 11.93 25.47
CA LEU A 436 -5.00 13.06 24.82
C LEU A 436 -3.98 13.72 25.76
N THR A 437 -4.35 13.93 27.03
CA THR A 437 -3.48 14.54 28.04
C THR A 437 -2.27 13.67 28.34
N LYS A 438 -2.46 12.35 28.56
CA LYS A 438 -1.36 11.40 28.78
C LYS A 438 -0.31 11.40 27.66
N ARG A 439 -0.70 11.81 26.47
CA ARG A 439 0.10 11.80 25.24
C ARG A 439 0.59 13.17 24.79
N ASN A 440 0.30 14.23 25.55
CA ASN A 440 0.59 15.62 25.17
C ASN A 440 0.03 15.98 23.77
N LYS A 441 -1.20 15.52 23.48
CA LYS A 441 -1.88 15.73 22.18
C LYS A 441 -3.11 16.65 22.29
N VAL A 442 -3.19 17.47 23.34
CA VAL A 442 -4.25 18.48 23.49
C VAL A 442 -3.77 19.78 22.84
N TYR A 443 -4.04 19.95 21.54
CA TYR A 443 -3.78 21.19 20.81
C TYR A 443 -5.02 22.10 20.84
N LYS A 444 -5.00 23.23 20.11
CA LYS A 444 -6.09 24.21 20.20
C LYS A 444 -7.41 23.59 19.74
N TYR A 445 -7.40 22.84 18.65
CA TYR A 445 -8.59 22.15 18.13
C TYR A 445 -9.21 21.20 19.15
N GLU A 446 -8.42 20.27 19.73
CA GLU A 446 -8.93 19.31 20.70
C GLU A 446 -9.39 19.99 21.99
N LYS A 447 -8.66 21.02 22.44
CA LYS A 447 -9.00 21.78 23.64
C LYS A 447 -10.37 22.44 23.50
N ILE A 448 -10.62 23.11 22.38
CA ILE A 448 -11.91 23.77 22.10
C ILE A 448 -13.04 22.75 22.16
N ILE A 449 -12.93 21.62 21.45
CA ILE A 449 -13.98 20.59 21.45
C ILE A 449 -14.24 20.01 22.84
N LEU A 450 -13.18 19.68 23.58
CA LEU A 450 -13.29 19.14 24.95
C LEU A 450 -13.94 20.14 25.91
N GLU A 451 -13.62 21.43 25.79
CA GLU A 451 -14.18 22.50 26.62
C GLU A 451 -15.67 22.71 26.34
N TYR A 452 -16.07 22.83 25.08
CA TYR A 452 -17.47 23.07 24.72
C TYR A 452 -18.36 21.85 25.01
N ILE A 453 -17.87 20.63 24.78
CA ILE A 453 -18.65 19.42 25.14
C ILE A 453 -18.76 19.26 26.66
N ARG A 454 -17.75 19.71 27.43
CA ARG A 454 -17.88 19.78 28.90
C ARG A 454 -18.92 20.83 29.32
N GLN A 455 -19.01 21.96 28.61
CA GLN A 455 -20.01 23.00 28.88
C GLN A 455 -21.45 22.54 28.55
N ALA A 456 -21.60 21.63 27.58
CA ALA A 456 -22.90 21.07 27.20
C ALA A 456 -23.67 20.42 28.37
N PHE A 457 -22.99 19.95 29.41
CA PHE A 457 -23.63 19.41 30.63
C PHE A 457 -24.24 20.48 31.55
N ARG A 458 -23.88 21.76 31.37
CA ARG A 458 -24.27 22.86 32.26
C ARG A 458 -25.41 23.70 31.68
N VAL A 459 -25.51 23.77 30.37
CA VAL A 459 -26.58 24.49 29.65
C VAL A 459 -27.91 23.76 29.80
N ARG A 460 -29.01 24.50 29.99
CA ARG A 460 -30.33 23.91 30.26
C ARG A 460 -31.42 24.41 29.33
N SER A 461 -31.22 25.54 28.67
CA SER A 461 -32.15 26.09 27.69
C SER A 461 -31.64 25.93 26.25
N GLN A 462 -32.56 25.84 25.29
CA GLN A 462 -32.20 25.77 23.86
C GLN A 462 -31.39 27.00 23.43
N ARG A 463 -31.68 28.17 24.01
CA ARG A 463 -30.93 29.40 23.74
C ARG A 463 -29.47 29.28 24.18
N GLU A 464 -29.21 28.80 25.38
CA GLU A 464 -27.84 28.61 25.88
C GLU A 464 -27.07 27.56 25.06
N ILE A 465 -27.75 26.49 24.61
CA ILE A 465 -27.14 25.50 23.71
C ILE A 465 -26.74 26.15 22.38
N ASN A 466 -27.62 26.96 21.79
CA ASN A 466 -27.33 27.66 20.53
C ASN A 466 -26.16 28.66 20.69
N GLU A 467 -26.18 29.47 21.75
CA GLU A 467 -25.08 30.41 22.06
C GLU A 467 -23.75 29.66 22.25
N MET A 468 -23.75 28.50 22.93
CA MET A 468 -22.56 27.66 23.09
C MET A 468 -22.04 27.13 21.74
N LEU A 469 -22.91 26.65 20.86
CA LEU A 469 -22.52 26.13 19.54
C LEU A 469 -21.97 27.24 18.63
N GLU A 470 -22.54 28.44 18.67
CA GLU A 470 -22.05 29.62 17.95
C GLU A 470 -20.66 30.04 18.42
N LEU A 471 -20.42 30.04 19.74
CA LEU A 471 -19.12 30.33 20.32
C LEU A 471 -18.08 29.27 19.90
N MET A 472 -18.45 27.99 19.93
CA MET A 472 -17.60 26.90 19.46
C MET A 472 -17.24 27.05 17.97
N HIS A 473 -18.21 27.38 17.12
CA HIS A 473 -17.99 27.61 15.69
C HIS A 473 -17.04 28.78 15.46
N ARG A 474 -17.25 29.90 16.16
CA ARG A 474 -16.37 31.08 16.09
C ARG A 474 -14.93 30.74 16.47
N ASP A 475 -14.75 30.06 17.61
CA ASP A 475 -13.41 29.78 18.13
C ASP A 475 -12.66 28.76 17.26
N LEU A 476 -13.36 27.76 16.69
CA LEU A 476 -12.78 26.83 15.72
C LEU A 476 -12.47 27.52 14.38
N SER A 477 -13.34 28.39 13.90
CA SER A 477 -13.14 29.16 12.67
C SER A 477 -11.89 30.06 12.78
N ALA A 478 -11.64 30.62 13.96
CA ALA A 478 -10.47 31.46 14.21
C ALA A 478 -9.13 30.71 14.07
N ILE A 479 -9.12 29.39 14.27
CA ILE A 479 -7.92 28.55 14.14
C ILE A 479 -7.91 27.70 12.86
N PHE A 480 -8.92 27.84 11.98
CA PHE A 480 -9.06 27.01 10.78
C PHE A 480 -7.85 27.11 9.84
N ASN A 481 -7.29 28.32 9.71
CA ASN A 481 -6.10 28.59 8.88
C ASN A 481 -4.78 28.50 9.66
N ASP A 482 -4.80 28.07 10.94
CA ASP A 482 -3.58 27.87 11.71
C ASP A 482 -2.80 26.66 11.14
N PRO A 483 -1.54 26.84 10.69
CA PRO A 483 -0.74 25.76 10.13
C PRO A 483 -0.58 24.55 11.07
N PHE A 484 -0.60 24.78 12.38
CA PHE A 484 -0.48 23.73 13.39
C PHE A 484 -1.81 23.02 13.68
N GLU A 485 -2.95 23.56 13.25
CA GLU A 485 -4.27 22.96 13.49
C GLU A 485 -4.88 22.33 12.24
N LYS A 486 -4.39 22.71 11.05
CA LYS A 486 -4.90 22.26 9.75
C LYS A 486 -5.08 20.73 9.65
N ASN A 487 -4.17 19.94 10.20
CA ASN A 487 -4.29 18.47 10.21
C ASN A 487 -5.57 17.93 10.86
N ALA A 488 -5.99 18.53 11.97
CA ALA A 488 -7.19 18.06 12.65
C ALA A 488 -8.43 18.40 11.83
N PHE A 489 -8.44 19.56 11.17
CA PHE A 489 -9.50 19.91 10.22
C PHE A 489 -9.47 19.00 8.97
N ASP A 490 -8.30 18.73 8.41
CA ASP A 490 -8.15 17.82 7.26
C ASP A 490 -8.61 16.39 7.61
N ALA A 491 -8.38 15.93 8.84
CA ALA A 491 -8.85 14.63 9.32
C ALA A 491 -10.35 14.62 9.65
N PHE A 492 -10.82 15.60 10.43
CA PHE A 492 -12.20 15.74 10.87
C PHE A 492 -12.59 17.22 10.98
N ASN A 493 -13.11 17.78 9.88
CA ASN A 493 -13.65 19.13 9.91
C ASN A 493 -15.04 19.14 10.57
N VAL A 494 -15.11 19.67 11.78
CA VAL A 494 -16.35 19.74 12.58
C VAL A 494 -17.20 20.97 12.24
N LEU A 495 -16.66 21.94 11.49
CA LEU A 495 -17.35 23.19 11.15
C LEU A 495 -18.66 22.97 10.37
N PRO A 496 -18.73 22.13 9.31
CA PRO A 496 -19.98 21.91 8.59
C PRO A 496 -21.10 21.33 9.46
N TRP A 497 -20.73 20.48 10.43
CA TRP A 497 -21.70 19.95 11.41
C TRP A 497 -22.21 21.05 12.34
N LEU A 498 -21.34 21.92 12.86
CA LEU A 498 -21.74 23.07 13.67
C LEU A 498 -22.66 24.01 12.89
N GLU A 499 -22.34 24.30 11.63
CA GLU A 499 -23.15 25.15 10.76
C GLU A 499 -24.54 24.55 10.54
N GLY A 500 -24.63 23.24 10.28
CA GLY A 500 -25.93 22.56 10.18
C GLY A 500 -26.77 22.69 11.46
N LYS A 501 -26.14 22.54 12.63
CA LYS A 501 -26.84 22.72 13.92
C LYS A 501 -27.28 24.16 14.17
N ILE A 502 -26.47 25.13 13.75
CA ILE A 502 -26.78 26.56 13.88
C ILE A 502 -27.84 27.00 12.86
N GLN A 503 -27.92 26.38 11.68
CA GLN A 503 -28.89 26.73 10.64
C GLN A 503 -30.26 26.09 10.84
N MET A 504 -30.35 24.91 11.45
CA MET A 504 -31.62 24.24 11.82
C MET A 504 -32.35 24.93 13.02
N ARG A 505 -32.15 26.24 13.19
CA ARG A 505 -32.81 27.11 14.17
C ARG A 505 -34.32 27.20 13.97
#